data_AF-A0A382IM14-F1
#
_entry.id   AF-A0A382IM14-F1
#
_cell.length_a   1.000
_cell.length_b   1.000
_cell.length_c   1.000
_cell.angle_alpha   90.00
_cell.angle_beta   90.00
_cell.angle_gamma   90.00
#
_symmetry.space_group_name_H-M   'P 1'
#
loop_
_entity.id
_entity.type
_entity.pdbx_description
1 polymer ?
#
loop_
_entity_poly.entity_id
_entity_poly.type
_entity_poly.pdbx_seq_one_letter_code
_entity_poly.pdbx_strand_id
1 'polypeptide(L)'
;MIPSRATPILLATGNPAKQQKLAWLVEGLGLSTTTPQQIGLSGVPEEEGGTHQEIARNKAREWSLAGSTLAIATDGGLVLPALGDSWGSL
;
A
#
# COMPACT_ATOMS: atom_id res chain seq x y z
N MET A 1 -5.60 30.02 -15.63
CA MET A 1 -4.99 28.72 -15.31
C MET A 1 -5.99 27.94 -14.48
N ILE A 2 -6.62 26.90 -15.05
CA ILE A 2 -7.49 26.01 -14.27
C ILE A 2 -6.54 25.09 -13.48
N PRO A 3 -6.61 25.02 -12.14
CA PRO A 3 -5.78 24.08 -11.39
C PRO A 3 -6.10 22.66 -11.86
N SER A 4 -5.09 21.91 -12.31
CA SER A 4 -5.28 20.49 -12.59
C SER A 4 -5.73 19.82 -11.30
N ARG A 5 -6.94 19.26 -11.28
CA ARG A 5 -7.46 18.59 -10.09
C ARG A 5 -6.56 17.39 -9.79
N ALA A 6 -5.98 17.36 -8.60
CA ALA A 6 -5.11 16.26 -8.18
C ALA A 6 -5.86 14.93 -8.25
N THR A 7 -5.19 13.89 -8.76
CA THR A 7 -5.80 12.55 -8.90
C THR A 7 -5.78 11.83 -7.55
N PRO A 8 -6.93 11.37 -7.02
CA PRO A 8 -6.95 10.64 -5.76
C PRO A 8 -6.14 9.34 -5.81
N ILE A 9 -5.43 9.03 -4.73
CA ILE A 9 -4.74 7.75 -4.54
C ILE A 9 -4.84 7.28 -3.09
N LEU A 10 -5.20 6.02 -2.90
CA LEU A 10 -5.29 5.35 -1.60
C LEU A 10 -3.94 4.76 -1.22
N LEU A 11 -3.46 5.12 -0.03
CA LEU A 11 -2.31 4.51 0.63
C LEU A 11 -2.78 3.18 1.24
N ALA A 12 -2.65 2.10 0.49
CA ALA A 12 -3.28 0.79 0.72
C ALA A 12 -2.65 -0.01 1.88
N THR A 13 -2.70 0.56 3.08
CA THR A 13 -2.12 0.00 4.31
C THR A 13 -2.78 0.63 5.54
N GLY A 14 -3.02 -0.19 6.57
CA GLY A 14 -3.44 0.29 7.89
C GLY A 14 -2.29 0.80 8.78
N ASN A 15 -1.03 0.52 8.41
CA ASN A 15 0.16 0.90 9.19
C ASN A 15 0.54 2.38 8.96
N PRO A 16 0.54 3.24 10.00
CA PRO A 16 0.84 4.67 9.86
C PRO A 16 2.25 4.99 9.34
N ALA A 17 3.26 4.21 9.73
CA ALA A 17 4.63 4.40 9.24
C ALA A 17 4.74 4.07 7.73
N LYS A 18 4.02 3.05 7.25
CA LYS A 18 3.93 2.76 5.80
C LYS A 18 3.16 3.86 5.06
N GLN A 19 2.08 4.41 5.65
CA GLN A 19 1.35 5.54 5.08
C GLN A 19 2.26 6.75 4.87
N GLN A 20 3.05 7.13 5.88
CA GLN A 20 3.99 8.25 5.78
C GLN A 20 5.01 8.06 4.66
N LYS A 21 5.60 6.86 4.54
CA LYS A 21 6.58 6.55 3.48
C LYS A 21 5.95 6.59 2.08
N LEU A 22 4.75 6.04 1.93
CA LEU A 22 4.03 6.07 0.66
C LEU A 22 3.61 7.48 0.26
N ALA A 23 3.15 8.30 1.22
CA ALA A 23 2.82 9.70 0.98
C ALA A 23 4.03 10.50 0.49
N TRP A 24 5.19 10.30 1.13
CA TRP A 24 6.46 10.88 0.69
C TRP A 24 6.86 10.43 -0.71
N LEU A 25 6.73 9.13 -1.04
CA LEU A 25 7.09 8.58 -2.35
C LEU A 25 6.32 9.23 -3.51
N VAL A 26 5.07 9.66 -3.27
CA VAL A 26 4.20 10.22 -4.32
C VAL A 26 4.10 11.75 -4.28
N GLU A 27 4.87 12.39 -3.40
CA GLU A 27 4.91 13.85 -3.27
C GLU A 27 5.32 14.50 -4.61
N GLY A 28 4.61 15.57 -4.99
CA GLY A 28 4.88 16.29 -6.24
C GLY A 28 4.35 15.64 -7.52
N LEU A 29 3.76 14.43 -7.47
CA LEU A 29 3.21 13.74 -8.65
C LEU A 29 1.81 14.19 -9.08
N GLY A 30 1.27 15.25 -8.47
CA GLY A 30 -0.12 15.69 -8.70
C GLY A 30 -1.18 14.71 -8.17
N LEU A 31 -0.80 13.87 -7.20
CA LEU A 31 -1.71 12.93 -6.54
C LEU A 31 -2.21 13.49 -5.21
N SER A 32 -3.46 13.17 -4.86
CA SER A 32 -4.08 13.49 -3.58
C SER A 32 -4.22 12.21 -2.76
N THR A 33 -3.40 12.08 -1.72
CA THR A 33 -3.33 10.86 -0.92
C THR A 33 -4.51 10.77 0.05
N THR A 34 -5.07 9.56 0.19
CA THR A 34 -6.02 9.22 1.25
C THR A 34 -5.64 7.89 1.92
N THR A 35 -6.16 7.62 3.12
CA THR A 35 -5.92 6.37 3.87
C THR A 35 -7.22 5.58 4.02
N PRO A 36 -7.16 4.25 4.25
CA PRO A 36 -8.35 3.44 4.51
C PRO A 36 -9.25 4.03 5.60
N GLN A 37 -8.63 4.52 6.69
CA GLN A 37 -9.35 5.12 7.81
C GLN A 37 -10.11 6.39 7.42
N GLN A 38 -9.55 7.22 6.53
CA GLN A 38 -10.19 8.47 6.07
C GLN A 38 -11.42 8.22 5.20
N ILE A 39 -11.44 7.10 4.46
CA ILE A 39 -12.58 6.71 3.61
C ILE A 39 -13.51 5.69 4.28
N GLY A 40 -13.35 5.46 5.59
CA GLY A 40 -14.20 4.59 6.38
C GLY A 40 -14.06 3.10 6.07
N LEU A 41 -12.99 2.69 5.38
CA LEU A 41 -12.71 1.28 5.16
C LEU A 41 -11.93 0.69 6.34
N SER A 42 -12.33 -0.52 6.72
CA SER A 42 -11.71 -1.32 7.77
C SER A 42 -11.40 -2.72 7.26
N GLY A 43 -10.48 -3.40 7.92
CA GLY A 43 -9.94 -4.69 7.48
C GLY A 43 -8.51 -4.56 6.96
N VAL A 44 -7.74 -5.63 7.10
CA VAL A 44 -6.41 -5.78 6.48
C VAL A 44 -6.60 -6.82 5.39
N PRO A 45 -6.24 -6.52 4.12
CA PRO A 45 -6.21 -7.53 3.06
C PRO A 45 -5.41 -8.74 3.52
N GLU A 46 -5.82 -9.93 3.09
CA GLU A 46 -5.04 -11.13 3.36
C GLU A 46 -3.68 -11.01 2.64
N GLU A 47 -2.61 -11.33 3.35
CA GLU A 47 -1.26 -11.33 2.80
C GLU A 47 -1.01 -12.67 2.09
N GLU A 48 -1.73 -12.89 0.99
CA GLU A 48 -1.58 -14.08 0.17
C GLU A 48 -0.55 -13.86 -0.96
N GLY A 49 0.45 -14.74 -1.04
CA GLY A 49 1.44 -14.74 -2.12
C GLY A 49 2.70 -15.54 -1.79
N GLY A 50 3.45 -15.92 -2.81
CA GLY A 50 4.77 -16.55 -2.65
C GLY A 50 5.91 -15.54 -2.60
N THR A 51 5.62 -14.25 -2.79
CA THR A 51 6.60 -13.16 -2.82
C THR A 51 6.00 -11.85 -2.28
N HIS A 52 6.85 -10.96 -1.78
CA HIS A 52 6.46 -9.60 -1.38
C HIS A 52 5.82 -8.81 -2.53
N GLN A 53 6.29 -9.01 -3.76
CA GLN A 53 5.71 -8.34 -4.92
C GLN A 53 4.26 -8.75 -5.15
N GLU A 54 3.95 -10.04 -5.03
CA GLU A 54 2.58 -10.56 -5.15
C GLU A 54 1.68 -10.04 -4.03
N ILE A 55 2.17 -10.07 -2.79
CA ILE A 55 1.44 -9.54 -1.61
C ILE A 55 1.16 -8.04 -1.80
N ALA A 56 2.14 -7.25 -2.24
CA ALA A 56 1.94 -5.83 -2.52
C ALA A 56 0.91 -5.60 -3.64
N ARG A 57 0.95 -6.40 -4.73
CA ARG A 57 0.00 -6.30 -5.83
C ARG A 57 -1.43 -6.64 -5.38
N ASN A 58 -1.59 -7.70 -4.59
CA ASN A 58 -2.89 -8.14 -4.08
C ASN A 58 -3.49 -7.09 -3.14
N LYS A 59 -2.68 -6.55 -2.20
CA LYS A 59 -3.06 -5.41 -1.36
C LYS A 59 -3.55 -4.23 -2.18
N ALA A 60 -2.77 -3.79 -3.17
CA ALA A 60 -3.17 -2.65 -4.02
C ALA A 60 -4.49 -2.92 -4.75
N ARG A 61 -4.67 -4.12 -5.30
CA ARG A 61 -5.90 -4.53 -6.00
C ARG A 61 -7.11 -4.52 -5.09
N GLU A 62 -7.04 -5.16 -3.92
CA GLU A 62 -8.16 -5.28 -2.99
C GLU A 62 -8.58 -3.93 -2.43
N TRP A 63 -7.62 -3.12 -2.00
CA TRP A 63 -7.90 -1.77 -1.53
C TRP A 63 -8.46 -0.88 -2.63
N SER A 64 -7.99 -1.02 -3.86
CA SER A 64 -8.53 -0.30 -5.02
C SER A 64 -9.98 -0.67 -5.28
N LEU A 65 -10.31 -1.98 -5.24
CA LEU A 65 -11.69 -2.47 -5.41
C LEU A 65 -12.60 -1.97 -4.29
N ALA A 66 -12.16 -2.05 -3.03
CA ALA A 66 -12.94 -1.60 -1.87
C ALA A 66 -13.16 -0.07 -1.87
N GLY A 67 -12.14 0.69 -2.24
CA GLY A 67 -12.18 2.16 -2.25
C GLY A 67 -12.67 2.78 -3.55
N SER A 68 -12.89 1.98 -4.61
CA SER A 68 -13.22 2.47 -5.96
C SER A 68 -12.29 3.61 -6.43
N THR A 69 -10.99 3.46 -6.16
CA THR A 69 -9.97 4.50 -6.40
C THR A 69 -8.62 3.88 -6.75
N LEU A 70 -7.69 4.66 -7.30
CA LEU A 70 -6.31 4.22 -7.48
C LEU A 70 -5.71 3.90 -6.11
N ALA A 71 -4.88 2.86 -6.03
CA ALA A 71 -4.26 2.45 -4.79
C ALA A 71 -2.78 2.11 -4.99
N ILE A 72 -1.96 2.47 -4.01
CA ILE A 72 -0.55 2.10 -3.93
C ILE A 72 -0.30 1.34 -2.63
N ALA A 73 0.33 0.17 -2.75
CA ALA A 73 0.66 -0.68 -1.63
C ALA A 73 2.16 -0.97 -1.60
N THR A 74 2.64 -1.41 -0.44
CA THR A 74 3.99 -1.97 -0.29
C THR A 74 3.91 -3.24 0.51
N ASP A 75 4.85 -4.12 0.22
CA ASP A 75 5.17 -5.23 1.06
C ASP A 75 6.68 -5.45 1.07
N GLY A 76 7.17 -6.09 2.13
CA GLY A 76 8.59 -6.30 2.32
C GLY A 76 8.87 -6.89 3.68
N GLY A 77 10.00 -7.57 3.77
CA GLY A 77 10.52 -8.18 4.97
C GLY A 77 12.04 -8.22 4.92
N LEU A 78 12.64 -8.72 5.99
CA LEU A 78 14.08 -8.97 6.03
C LEU A 78 14.34 -10.38 5.50
N VAL A 79 15.41 -10.59 4.74
CA VAL A 79 15.87 -11.93 4.39
C VAL A 79 17.15 -12.20 5.18
N LEU A 80 17.16 -13.30 5.93
CA LEU A 80 18.30 -13.70 6.77
C LEU A 80 18.82 -15.06 6.29
N PRO A 81 19.76 -15.10 5.32
CA PRO A 81 20.23 -16.35 4.72
C PRO A 81 20.76 -17.36 5.74
N ALA A 82 21.39 -16.88 6.81
CA ALA A 82 21.92 -17.74 7.87
C ALA A 82 20.84 -18.47 8.68
N LEU A 83 19.59 -18.00 8.67
CA LEU A 83 18.48 -18.61 9.41
C LEU A 83 17.66 -19.58 8.55
N GLY A 84 17.83 -19.57 7.22
CA GLY A 84 17.07 -20.42 6.30
C GLY A 84 15.57 -20.37 6.60
N ASP A 85 14.93 -21.55 6.66
CA ASP A 85 13.50 -21.70 6.92
C ASP A 85 13.07 -21.36 8.36
N SER A 86 14.01 -21.10 9.26
CA SER A 86 13.70 -20.62 10.62
C SER A 86 13.28 -19.14 10.63
N TRP A 87 13.32 -18.47 9.48
CA TRP A 87 12.89 -17.10 9.30
C TRP A 87 12.09 -16.95 7.99
N GLY A 88 10.82 -16.58 8.11
CA GLY A 88 9.98 -16.19 6.98
C GLY A 88 9.96 -14.67 6.84
N SER A 89 10.26 -14.16 5.64
CA SER A 89 10.04 -12.73 5.36
C SER A 89 8.58 -12.45 5.03
N LEU A 90 7.86 -13.44 4.52
CA LEU A 90 6.46 -13.42 4.10
C LEU A 90 5.51 -13.76 5.26
#